data_AF-A0A0S6XR19-F1
#
_entry.id   AF-A0A0S6XR19-F1
#
_cell.length_a   1.000
_cell.length_b   1.000
_cell.length_c   1.000
_cell.angle_alpha   90.00
_cell.angle_beta   90.00
_cell.angle_gamma   90.00
#
_symmetry.space_group_name_H-M   'P 1'
#
loop_
_entity.id
_entity.type
_entity.pdbx_description
1 polymer ?
#
loop_
_entity_poly.entity_id
_entity_poly.type
_entity_poly.pdbx_seq_one_letter_code
_entity_poly.pdbx_strand_id
1 'polypeptide(L)'
;MRAVIFAIIGIYAYLGMALWSPIPKSPICRKKPCALCDTPEKGYQCQPATSHNWGSYAPYFTVPSKISAKVPSGCLITFAQVLSRHGARFPTKRKTAFYKETIDVLRKTAKKYPAKYAFLKTFRLRLGHADLTYFGEQQMINSGIKFYNQYSSLAKLEDPFFRAAGSDRVIESGMNFTQGYHMAKSKKRPDNAFPYPMLVISEADGQNNTLQHITCTNFENGPKYGAIESKKWAAQFVPPIAKRINTDLGTNLNLEQVHALMDLCPFETVDDPQGKFSPFCNLFTQAEWVSFSYYYTLTKFYNIGAGNPLGPTQGVGWTNELIARLTNTPVQDHTTTNSTLTSNPATFPLHKKLYADFTHDNSLTAIMFAMGLYETGRPLLKDKTQSRFSASVSAPFAARMYVEKMRCKGKKPSDELVRVLVNDRVVPLRNCGADQLGRCSLGNFVESLGFAQRGGDWDKCFSTKSK
;
A
#
# COMPACT_ATOMS: atom_id res chain seq x y z
N MET A 1 -10.97 42.12 53.62
CA MET A 1 -12.33 42.63 53.86
C MET A 1 -13.27 42.04 52.82
N ARG A 2 -14.25 41.28 53.32
CA ARG A 2 -15.59 40.98 52.79
C ARG A 2 -15.80 40.52 51.33
N ALA A 3 -16.34 39.31 51.25
CA ALA A 3 -17.11 38.72 50.17
C ALA A 3 -18.39 39.52 49.83
N VAL A 4 -18.89 39.38 48.59
CA VAL A 4 -20.34 39.31 48.30
C VAL A 4 -20.58 38.32 47.15
N ILE A 5 -21.47 37.38 47.42
CA ILE A 5 -22.10 36.38 46.56
C ILE A 5 -23.24 37.04 45.77
N PHE A 6 -23.45 36.69 44.50
CA PHE A 6 -24.81 36.56 43.97
C PHE A 6 -24.86 35.45 42.91
N ALA A 7 -25.76 34.49 43.16
CA ALA A 7 -26.14 33.40 42.28
C ALA A 7 -27.20 33.86 41.28
N ILE A 8 -27.15 33.38 40.04
CA ILE A 8 -28.32 33.28 39.16
C ILE A 8 -28.33 31.88 38.55
N ILE A 9 -29.39 31.16 38.90
CA ILE A 9 -29.79 29.84 38.42
C ILE A 9 -30.47 30.02 37.06
N GLY A 10 -29.98 29.33 36.03
CA GLY A 10 -30.62 29.24 34.72
C GLY A 10 -30.81 27.77 34.34
N ILE A 11 -32.03 27.26 34.57
CA ILE A 11 -32.48 25.93 34.16
C ILE A 11 -32.82 25.98 32.67
N TYR A 12 -32.14 25.20 31.83
CA TYR A 12 -32.61 24.85 30.49
C TYR A 12 -32.77 23.33 30.39
N ALA A 13 -34.04 22.91 30.41
CA ALA A 13 -34.45 21.54 30.14
C ALA A 13 -34.29 21.24 28.64
N TYR A 14 -33.43 20.29 28.29
CA TYR A 14 -33.40 19.69 26.96
C TYR A 14 -34.46 18.58 26.89
N LEU A 15 -35.61 18.90 26.31
CA LEU A 15 -36.58 17.91 25.85
C LEU A 15 -36.04 17.25 24.58
N GLY A 16 -35.72 15.96 24.68
CA GLY A 16 -35.39 15.12 23.53
C GLY A 16 -36.61 14.89 22.64
N MET A 17 -36.51 15.29 21.37
CA MET A 17 -37.34 14.75 20.30
C MET A 17 -36.44 13.99 19.33
N ALA A 18 -36.46 12.67 19.44
CA ALA A 18 -35.88 11.77 18.45
C ALA A 18 -36.78 11.76 17.21
N LEU A 19 -36.39 12.51 16.18
CA LEU A 19 -36.99 12.38 14.85
C LEU A 19 -36.36 11.19 14.13
N TRP A 20 -37.04 10.04 14.22
CA TRP A 20 -36.74 8.86 13.42
C TRP A 20 -37.11 9.14 11.95
N SER A 21 -36.10 9.39 11.12
CA SER A 21 -36.27 9.39 9.66
C SER A 21 -36.12 7.95 9.13
N PRO A 22 -37.05 7.42 8.32
CA PRO A 22 -36.92 6.09 7.77
C PRO A 22 -35.85 6.08 6.68
N ILE A 23 -34.80 5.29 6.89
CA ILE A 23 -33.75 5.02 5.91
C ILE A 23 -34.40 4.41 4.65
N PRO A 24 -34.17 4.95 3.44
CA PRO A 24 -34.69 4.35 2.23
C PRO A 24 -34.01 3.00 2.00
N LYS A 25 -34.84 1.95 1.97
CA LYS A 25 -34.41 0.57 1.71
C LYS A 25 -33.88 0.47 0.27
N SER A 26 -32.55 0.42 0.14
CA SER A 26 -31.90 -0.05 -1.10
C SER A 26 -32.29 -1.52 -1.33
N PRO A 27 -32.61 -1.92 -2.58
CA PRO A 27 -32.86 -3.32 -2.89
C PRO A 27 -31.52 -4.07 -2.95
N ILE A 28 -31.55 -5.34 -2.53
CA ILE A 28 -30.44 -6.30 -2.46
C ILE A 28 -29.60 -6.22 -1.17
N CYS A 29 -30.15 -6.78 -0.09
CA CYS A 29 -29.46 -7.66 0.87
C CYS A 29 -30.48 -8.14 1.91
N ARG A 30 -31.28 -9.15 1.55
CA ARG A 30 -32.22 -9.79 2.49
C ARG A 30 -31.49 -10.94 3.21
N LYS A 31 -31.44 -10.85 4.54
CA LYS A 31 -31.16 -11.92 5.55
C LYS A 31 -29.69 -12.24 5.86
N LYS A 32 -29.03 -11.32 6.57
CA LYS A 32 -27.98 -11.44 7.63
C LYS A 32 -27.30 -10.06 7.75
N PRO A 33 -26.82 -9.61 8.93
CA PRO A 33 -25.97 -8.42 8.97
C PRO A 33 -24.82 -8.66 8.00
N CYS A 34 -24.64 -7.77 7.02
CA CYS A 34 -23.54 -7.89 6.06
C CYS A 34 -22.26 -8.04 6.88
N ALA A 35 -21.58 -9.19 6.77
CA ALA A 35 -20.27 -9.34 7.36
C ALA A 35 -19.41 -8.18 6.87
N LEU A 36 -18.72 -7.49 7.79
CA LEU A 36 -17.75 -6.45 7.45
C LEU A 36 -16.82 -7.03 6.38
N CYS A 37 -16.81 -6.39 5.20
CA CYS A 37 -16.06 -6.92 4.09
C CYS A 37 -14.61 -6.46 4.09
N ASP A 38 -14.21 -5.52 4.95
CA ASP A 38 -12.81 -5.33 5.36
C ASP A 38 -12.60 -5.91 6.76
N THR A 39 -11.63 -6.80 6.91
CA THR A 39 -11.31 -7.45 8.19
C THR A 39 -9.80 -7.44 8.42
N PRO A 40 -9.32 -7.45 9.68
CA PRO A 40 -7.90 -7.59 9.98
C PRO A 40 -7.25 -8.76 9.24
N GLU A 41 -7.92 -9.92 9.19
CA GLU A 41 -7.35 -11.15 8.66
C GLU A 41 -7.35 -11.22 7.14
N LYS A 42 -8.44 -10.77 6.47
CA LYS A 42 -8.62 -10.97 5.02
C LYS A 42 -8.50 -9.70 4.19
N GLY A 43 -8.49 -8.52 4.81
CA GLY A 43 -8.64 -7.24 4.12
C GLY A 43 -10.01 -7.12 3.42
N TYR A 44 -10.06 -6.33 2.35
CA TYR A 44 -11.27 -5.96 1.63
C TYR A 44 -11.70 -7.05 0.62
N GLN A 45 -12.84 -7.66 0.88
CA GLN A 45 -13.44 -8.78 0.14
C GLN A 45 -14.79 -8.41 -0.50
N CYS A 46 -15.15 -7.12 -0.49
CA CYS A 46 -16.34 -6.62 -1.17
C CYS A 46 -16.09 -6.57 -2.69
N GLN A 47 -16.99 -7.17 -3.47
CA GLN A 47 -16.95 -7.15 -4.95
C GLN A 47 -15.57 -7.48 -5.54
N PRO A 48 -14.94 -8.62 -5.16
CA PRO A 48 -13.53 -8.91 -5.46
C PRO A 48 -13.24 -8.98 -6.96
N ALA A 49 -14.23 -9.34 -7.78
CA ALA A 49 -14.11 -9.29 -9.23
C ALA A 49 -13.70 -7.88 -9.72
N THR A 50 -14.23 -6.83 -9.11
CA THR A 50 -13.89 -5.44 -9.47
C THR A 50 -12.82 -4.84 -8.56
N SER A 51 -12.98 -4.94 -7.23
CA SER A 51 -12.13 -4.21 -6.28
C SER A 51 -10.67 -4.68 -6.27
N HIS A 52 -10.41 -5.96 -6.55
CA HIS A 52 -9.05 -6.49 -6.66
C HIS A 52 -8.38 -6.14 -8.01
N ASN A 53 -9.11 -5.49 -8.91
CA ASN A 53 -8.67 -5.04 -10.22
C ASN A 53 -8.49 -3.51 -10.31
N TRP A 54 -8.37 -2.81 -9.18
CA TRP A 54 -8.10 -1.37 -9.15
C TRP A 54 -6.60 -1.01 -9.15
N GLY A 55 -5.72 -1.95 -9.49
CA GLY A 55 -4.27 -1.73 -9.46
C GLY A 55 -3.79 -1.24 -8.10
N SER A 56 -2.92 -0.23 -8.07
CA SER A 56 -2.44 0.37 -6.82
C SER A 56 -3.52 1.13 -6.02
N TYR A 57 -4.75 1.25 -6.52
CA TYR A 57 -5.87 1.84 -5.79
C TYR A 57 -6.78 0.79 -5.14
N ALA A 58 -6.50 -0.51 -5.36
CA ALA A 58 -7.19 -1.56 -4.62
C ALA A 58 -6.91 -1.40 -3.12
N PRO A 59 -7.93 -1.46 -2.24
CA PRO A 59 -7.72 -1.77 -0.84
C PRO A 59 -6.93 -3.07 -0.67
N TYR A 60 -6.11 -3.19 0.36
CA TYR A 60 -5.45 -4.47 0.67
C TYR A 60 -6.47 -5.61 0.78
N PHE A 61 -6.07 -6.76 0.24
CA PHE A 61 -6.74 -8.04 0.39
C PHE A 61 -5.68 -9.14 0.53
N THR A 62 -6.01 -10.23 1.24
CA THR A 62 -5.15 -11.42 1.27
C THR A 62 -5.03 -11.99 -0.13
N VAL A 63 -3.81 -12.04 -0.65
CA VAL A 63 -3.52 -12.55 -1.98
C VAL A 63 -3.44 -14.08 -1.93
N PRO A 64 -4.13 -14.81 -2.84
CA PRO A 64 -4.03 -16.26 -2.91
C PRO A 64 -2.59 -16.76 -3.06
N SER A 65 -2.26 -17.82 -2.32
CA SER A 65 -0.92 -18.41 -2.28
C SER A 65 -1.00 -19.93 -2.47
N LYS A 66 -0.09 -20.48 -3.29
CA LYS A 66 0.07 -21.94 -3.43
C LYS A 66 0.77 -22.55 -2.21
N ILE A 67 1.59 -21.77 -1.51
CA ILE A 67 2.30 -22.17 -0.30
C ILE A 67 1.61 -21.54 0.90
N SER A 68 1.38 -22.30 1.96
CA SER A 68 0.76 -21.79 3.17
C SER A 68 1.62 -20.73 3.86
N ALA A 69 1.01 -19.59 4.22
CA ALA A 69 1.67 -18.54 4.99
C ALA A 69 1.81 -18.88 6.48
N LYS A 70 1.15 -19.94 6.97
CA LYS A 70 1.28 -20.38 8.37
C LYS A 70 2.74 -20.71 8.68
N VAL A 71 3.15 -20.46 9.92
CA VAL A 71 4.47 -20.90 10.41
C VAL A 71 4.50 -22.43 10.33
N PRO A 72 5.50 -23.04 9.66
CA PRO A 72 5.54 -24.49 9.53
C PRO A 72 5.68 -25.20 10.88
N SER A 73 5.15 -26.42 10.99
CA SER A 73 5.24 -27.21 12.22
C SER A 73 6.70 -27.43 12.63
N GLY A 74 6.99 -27.25 13.91
CA GLY A 74 8.35 -27.34 14.45
C GLY A 74 9.24 -26.13 14.14
N CYS A 75 8.71 -25.06 13.54
CA CYS A 75 9.43 -23.81 13.36
C CYS A 75 8.97 -22.72 14.34
N LEU A 76 9.87 -21.81 14.68
CA LEU A 76 9.64 -20.65 15.53
C LEU A 76 10.22 -19.41 14.83
N ILE A 77 9.42 -18.35 14.70
CA ILE A 77 9.89 -17.05 14.19
C ILE A 77 10.84 -16.45 15.23
N THR A 78 12.03 -16.04 14.77
CA THR A 78 13.07 -15.38 15.57
C THR A 78 13.20 -13.89 15.26
N PHE A 79 12.74 -13.46 14.08
CA PHE A 79 12.70 -12.07 13.64
C PHE A 79 11.54 -11.85 12.67
N ALA A 80 10.90 -10.69 12.72
CA ALA A 80 9.97 -10.24 11.70
C ALA A 80 10.09 -8.73 11.43
N GLN A 81 10.17 -8.37 10.15
CA GLN A 81 10.15 -6.99 9.68
C GLN A 81 8.95 -6.78 8.77
N VAL A 82 8.12 -5.77 9.06
CA VAL A 82 7.08 -5.29 8.14
C VAL A 82 7.55 -4.03 7.41
N LEU A 83 7.37 -4.03 6.09
CA LEU A 83 7.37 -2.82 5.27
C LEU A 83 5.95 -2.58 4.78
N SER A 84 5.34 -1.48 5.20
CA SER A 84 3.93 -1.19 4.93
C SER A 84 3.77 0.08 4.12
N ARG A 85 2.91 0.05 3.10
CA ARG A 85 2.40 1.27 2.45
C ARG A 85 1.40 1.95 3.39
N HIS A 86 1.26 3.27 3.25
CA HIS A 86 0.11 4.01 3.78
C HIS A 86 -1.26 3.41 3.38
N GLY A 87 -2.29 3.71 4.18
CA GLY A 87 -3.68 3.32 3.95
C GLY A 87 -4.33 3.97 2.72
N ALA A 88 -5.60 3.67 2.48
CA ALA A 88 -6.39 4.34 1.46
C ALA A 88 -6.43 5.85 1.69
N ARG A 89 -6.39 6.61 0.60
CA ARG A 89 -6.29 8.06 0.64
C ARG A 89 -7.13 8.71 -0.44
N PHE A 90 -7.37 10.00 -0.28
CA PHE A 90 -7.88 10.85 -1.33
C PHE A 90 -6.91 10.94 -2.53
N PRO A 91 -7.40 11.31 -3.73
CA PRO A 91 -6.54 11.63 -4.86
C PRO A 91 -5.59 12.79 -4.53
N THR A 92 -4.51 12.93 -5.29
CA THR A 92 -3.65 14.12 -5.16
C THR A 92 -4.40 15.37 -5.63
N LYS A 93 -4.01 16.56 -5.14
CA LYS A 93 -4.64 17.84 -5.50
C LYS A 93 -4.85 18.02 -7.01
N ARG A 94 -3.82 17.71 -7.82
CA ARG A 94 -3.89 17.75 -9.29
C ARG A 94 -4.92 16.78 -9.85
N LYS A 95 -4.99 15.55 -9.33
CA LYS A 95 -5.97 14.54 -9.77
C LYS A 95 -7.39 14.91 -9.35
N THR A 96 -7.59 15.39 -8.12
CA THR A 96 -8.92 15.86 -7.68
C THR A 96 -9.42 17.01 -8.57
N ALA A 97 -8.56 17.95 -8.95
CA ALA A 97 -8.91 19.03 -9.88
C ALA A 97 -9.33 18.50 -11.25
N PHE A 98 -8.59 17.53 -11.81
CA PHE A 98 -8.93 16.91 -13.09
C PHE A 98 -10.23 16.10 -13.04
N TYR A 99 -10.50 15.40 -11.93
CA TYR A 99 -11.77 14.69 -11.73
C TYR A 99 -12.94 15.66 -11.63
N LYS A 100 -12.75 16.78 -10.93
CA LYS A 100 -13.76 17.85 -10.86
C LYS A 100 -14.08 18.40 -12.25
N GLU A 101 -13.06 18.75 -13.02
CA GLU A 101 -13.20 19.20 -14.41
C GLU A 101 -13.95 18.18 -15.26
N THR A 102 -13.60 16.89 -15.16
CA THR A 102 -14.26 15.81 -15.88
C THR A 102 -15.76 15.74 -15.57
N ILE A 103 -16.14 15.84 -14.30
CA ILE A 103 -17.53 15.83 -13.87
C ILE A 103 -18.27 17.10 -14.32
N ASP A 104 -17.61 18.26 -14.30
CA ASP A 104 -18.21 19.51 -14.76
C ASP A 104 -18.43 19.52 -16.27
N VAL A 105 -17.51 18.98 -17.07
CA VAL A 105 -17.72 18.75 -18.50
C VAL A 105 -18.90 17.80 -18.71
N LEU A 106 -18.90 16.63 -18.04
CA LEU A 106 -19.98 15.65 -18.15
C LEU A 106 -21.35 16.27 -17.86
N ARG A 107 -21.48 17.07 -16.79
CA ARG A 107 -22.73 17.76 -16.45
C ARG A 107 -23.17 18.77 -17.51
N LYS A 108 -22.22 19.49 -18.12
CA LYS A 108 -22.52 20.49 -19.15
C LYS A 108 -22.94 19.85 -20.48
N THR A 109 -22.38 18.70 -20.83
CA THR A 109 -22.52 18.13 -22.17
C THR A 109 -23.41 16.89 -22.25
N ALA A 110 -23.70 16.20 -21.14
CA ALA A 110 -24.59 15.04 -21.15
C ALA A 110 -26.04 15.46 -21.44
N LYS A 111 -26.63 14.80 -22.43
CA LYS A 111 -28.01 15.04 -22.88
C LYS A 111 -29.02 14.10 -22.21
N LYS A 112 -28.57 12.96 -21.71
CA LYS A 112 -29.41 11.93 -21.10
C LYS A 112 -28.63 11.16 -20.03
N TYR A 113 -29.39 10.54 -19.12
CA TYR A 113 -28.86 9.72 -18.03
C TYR A 113 -29.71 8.45 -17.89
N PRO A 114 -29.49 7.42 -18.74
CA PRO A 114 -30.19 6.16 -18.62
C PRO A 114 -29.88 5.46 -17.28
N ALA A 115 -30.64 4.43 -16.91
CA ALA A 115 -30.69 3.87 -15.55
C ALA A 115 -29.32 3.72 -14.85
N LYS A 116 -28.32 3.07 -15.48
CA LYS A 116 -26.98 2.87 -14.89
C LYS A 116 -26.18 4.16 -14.65
N TYR A 117 -26.56 5.26 -15.29
CA TYR A 117 -25.96 6.60 -15.14
C TYR A 117 -26.83 7.57 -14.32
N ALA A 118 -28.01 7.15 -13.84
CA ALA A 118 -28.97 8.05 -13.20
C ALA A 118 -28.36 8.83 -12.01
N PHE A 119 -27.45 8.19 -11.27
CA PHE A 119 -26.75 8.80 -10.13
C PHE A 119 -25.91 10.04 -10.53
N LEU A 120 -25.43 10.12 -11.78
CA LEU A 120 -24.62 11.25 -12.25
C LEU A 120 -25.39 12.57 -12.29
N LYS A 121 -26.73 12.54 -12.34
CA LYS A 121 -27.57 13.76 -12.29
C LYS A 121 -27.35 14.56 -11.01
N THR A 122 -27.20 13.87 -9.89
CA THR A 122 -27.10 14.47 -8.55
C THR A 122 -25.73 14.28 -7.92
N PHE A 123 -24.85 13.49 -8.55
CA PHE A 123 -23.50 13.25 -8.08
C PHE A 123 -22.77 14.57 -7.87
N ARG A 124 -22.07 14.71 -6.73
CA ARG A 124 -21.19 15.84 -6.41
C ARG A 124 -19.87 15.29 -5.90
N LEU A 125 -18.78 15.63 -6.59
CA LEU A 125 -17.43 15.27 -6.14
C LEU A 125 -17.10 15.99 -4.83
N ARG A 126 -16.83 15.24 -3.77
CA ARG A 126 -16.52 15.75 -2.41
C ARG A 126 -15.21 15.22 -1.84
N LEU A 127 -14.38 14.58 -2.69
CA LEU A 127 -13.10 14.03 -2.29
C LEU A 127 -12.16 15.14 -1.78
N GLY A 128 -11.45 14.85 -0.69
CA GLY A 128 -10.34 15.64 -0.19
C GLY A 128 -9.09 15.56 -1.07
N HIS A 129 -7.93 15.81 -0.47
CA HIS A 129 -6.65 15.86 -1.18
C HIS A 129 -5.53 15.16 -0.41
N ALA A 130 -5.00 14.07 -0.97
CA ALA A 130 -3.82 13.33 -0.52
C ALA A 130 -3.86 12.68 0.88
N ASP A 131 -4.67 13.19 1.81
CA ASP A 131 -4.84 12.68 3.18
C ASP A 131 -5.46 11.28 3.18
N LEU A 132 -5.26 10.55 4.28
CA LEU A 132 -5.96 9.28 4.50
C LEU A 132 -7.47 9.50 4.54
N THR A 133 -8.20 8.49 4.10
CA THR A 133 -9.64 8.42 4.39
C THR A 133 -9.83 7.67 5.70
N TYR A 134 -10.98 7.83 6.36
CA TYR A 134 -11.32 7.03 7.54
C TYR A 134 -11.24 5.51 7.27
N PHE A 135 -11.59 5.08 6.06
CA PHE A 135 -11.40 3.69 5.64
C PHE A 135 -9.90 3.32 5.64
N GLY A 136 -9.04 4.18 5.11
CA GLY A 136 -7.59 3.99 5.10
C GLY A 136 -6.93 3.96 6.49
N GLU A 137 -7.39 4.80 7.41
CA GLU A 137 -6.99 4.76 8.82
C GLU A 137 -7.34 3.38 9.43
N GLN A 138 -8.60 2.93 9.24
CA GLN A 138 -9.06 1.63 9.74
C GLN A 138 -8.29 0.46 9.11
N GLN A 139 -7.89 0.54 7.84
CA GLN A 139 -7.02 -0.47 7.22
C GLN A 139 -5.68 -0.59 7.94
N MET A 140 -5.12 0.51 8.41
CA MET A 140 -3.84 0.51 9.13
C MET A 140 -4.00 0.00 10.56
N ILE A 141 -5.08 0.34 11.26
CA ILE A 141 -5.46 -0.28 12.54
C ILE A 141 -5.59 -1.80 12.37
N ASN A 142 -6.31 -2.25 11.34
CA ASN A 142 -6.48 -3.66 10.99
C ASN A 142 -5.12 -4.35 10.72
N SER A 143 -4.20 -3.66 10.04
CA SER A 143 -2.84 -4.14 9.77
C SER A 143 -2.02 -4.32 11.06
N GLY A 144 -2.12 -3.37 12.01
CA GLY A 144 -1.47 -3.46 13.32
C GLY A 144 -1.99 -4.61 14.18
N ILE A 145 -3.31 -4.80 14.20
CA ILE A 145 -3.96 -5.95 14.87
C ILE A 145 -3.43 -7.27 14.30
N LYS A 146 -3.41 -7.38 12.96
CA LYS A 146 -2.92 -8.58 12.27
C LYS A 146 -1.46 -8.87 12.60
N PHE A 147 -0.60 -7.85 12.55
CA PHE A 147 0.82 -8.00 12.84
C PHE A 147 1.06 -8.49 14.27
N TYR A 148 0.39 -7.89 15.26
CA TYR A 148 0.47 -8.36 16.65
C TYR A 148 0.04 -9.83 16.77
N ASN A 149 -1.11 -10.19 16.21
CA ASN A 149 -1.63 -11.55 16.30
C ASN A 149 -0.67 -12.57 15.67
N GLN A 150 -0.12 -12.25 14.50
CA GLN A 150 0.79 -13.12 13.77
C GLN A 150 2.14 -13.33 14.49
N TYR A 151 2.67 -12.30 15.15
CA TYR A 151 3.99 -12.34 15.80
C TYR A 151 3.92 -12.18 17.32
N SER A 152 2.79 -12.57 17.93
CA SER A 152 2.53 -12.42 19.36
C SER A 152 3.60 -13.04 20.27
N SER A 153 4.25 -14.12 19.81
CA SER A 153 5.35 -14.76 20.53
C SER A 153 6.61 -13.90 20.66
N LEU A 154 6.85 -12.98 19.73
CA LEU A 154 7.94 -11.99 19.75
C LEU A 154 7.47 -10.69 20.37
N ALA A 155 6.28 -10.23 20.02
CA ALA A 155 5.64 -9.01 20.52
C ALA A 155 5.39 -9.06 22.04
N LYS A 156 5.41 -10.26 22.64
CA LYS A 156 5.38 -10.39 24.10
C LYS A 156 6.73 -10.05 24.77
N LEU A 157 7.84 -10.11 24.04
CA LEU A 157 9.18 -9.94 24.58
C LEU A 157 9.68 -8.50 24.44
N GLU A 158 9.39 -7.86 23.32
CA GLU A 158 9.77 -6.47 23.06
C GLU A 158 8.83 -5.84 22.04
N ASP A 159 8.78 -4.51 22.06
CA ASP A 159 8.05 -3.72 21.07
C ASP A 159 8.89 -3.51 19.79
N PRO A 160 8.22 -3.44 18.61
CA PRO A 160 8.89 -3.16 17.35
C PRO A 160 9.61 -1.81 17.38
N PHE A 161 10.69 -1.69 16.60
CA PHE A 161 11.21 -0.38 16.23
C PHE A 161 10.43 0.16 15.03
N PHE A 162 9.84 1.35 15.17
CA PHE A 162 8.97 1.96 14.17
C PHE A 162 9.69 3.10 13.43
N ARG A 163 9.63 3.09 12.09
CA ARG A 163 10.04 4.21 11.24
C ARG A 163 8.97 4.57 10.21
N ALA A 164 8.89 5.83 9.83
CA ALA A 164 8.02 6.28 8.76
C ALA A 164 8.73 7.27 7.83
N ALA A 165 8.42 7.21 6.53
CA ALA A 165 8.75 8.30 5.63
C ALA A 165 7.97 9.58 6.02
N GLY A 166 8.60 10.74 5.89
CA GLY A 166 8.14 12.05 6.34
C GLY A 166 7.03 12.67 5.49
N SER A 167 5.98 11.91 5.23
CA SER A 167 4.74 12.38 4.60
C SER A 167 3.58 12.14 5.56
N ASP A 168 2.71 13.14 5.75
CA ASP A 168 1.60 13.11 6.73
C ASP A 168 0.80 11.81 6.68
N ARG A 169 0.32 11.40 5.50
CA ARG A 169 -0.42 10.14 5.31
C ARG A 169 0.37 8.88 5.70
N VAL A 170 1.70 8.89 5.60
CA VAL A 170 2.56 7.76 5.96
C VAL A 170 2.79 7.73 7.46
N ILE A 171 3.06 8.88 8.06
CA ILE A 171 3.21 9.04 9.52
C ILE A 171 1.88 8.64 10.20
N GLU A 172 0.76 9.17 9.72
CA GLU A 172 -0.58 8.85 10.21
C GLU A 172 -0.93 7.37 10.04
N SER A 173 -0.52 6.76 8.92
CA SER A 173 -0.66 5.31 8.74
C SER A 173 0.13 4.52 9.78
N GLY A 174 1.35 4.98 10.10
CA GLY A 174 2.15 4.41 11.17
C GLY A 174 1.49 4.53 12.54
N MET A 175 0.92 5.70 12.85
CA MET A 175 0.19 5.95 14.10
C MET A 175 -1.06 5.06 14.23
N ASN A 176 -1.83 4.90 13.16
CA ASN A 176 -2.99 4.00 13.13
C ASN A 176 -2.57 2.52 13.26
N PHE A 177 -1.46 2.12 12.64
CA PHE A 177 -0.91 0.78 12.82
C PHE A 177 -0.51 0.53 14.27
N THR A 178 0.20 1.47 14.91
CA THR A 178 0.64 1.30 16.30
C THR A 178 -0.54 1.30 17.27
N GLN A 179 -1.61 2.05 16.98
CA GLN A 179 -2.88 1.97 17.70
C GLN A 179 -3.50 0.57 17.60
N GLY A 180 -3.62 0.01 16.40
CA GLY A 180 -4.15 -1.35 16.20
C GLY A 180 -3.30 -2.43 16.88
N TYR A 181 -1.98 -2.29 16.81
CA TYR A 181 -1.03 -3.14 17.52
C TYR A 181 -1.24 -3.07 19.05
N HIS A 182 -1.32 -1.86 19.61
CA HIS A 182 -1.61 -1.62 21.01
C HIS A 182 -2.96 -2.25 21.43
N MET A 183 -4.03 -2.03 20.67
CA MET A 183 -5.35 -2.60 20.94
C MET A 183 -5.32 -4.13 21.04
N ALA A 184 -4.59 -4.79 20.13
CA ALA A 184 -4.45 -6.24 20.14
C ALA A 184 -3.60 -6.74 21.33
N LYS A 185 -2.53 -6.01 21.68
CA LYS A 185 -1.67 -6.26 22.83
C LYS A 185 -2.42 -6.09 24.15
N SER A 186 -3.11 -4.97 24.34
CA SER A 186 -3.90 -4.60 25.52
C SER A 186 -5.02 -5.59 25.86
N LYS A 187 -5.60 -6.25 24.84
CA LYS A 187 -6.57 -7.34 25.04
C LYS A 187 -5.96 -8.59 25.68
N LYS A 188 -4.65 -8.79 25.57
CA LYS A 188 -3.93 -9.96 26.10
C LYS A 188 -3.15 -9.65 27.37
N ARG A 189 -2.66 -8.41 27.51
CA ARG A 189 -1.88 -7.93 28.66
C ARG A 189 -1.82 -6.40 28.69
N PRO A 190 -1.65 -5.76 29.86
CA PRO A 190 -1.41 -4.32 29.94
C PRO A 190 -0.24 -3.86 29.06
N ASP A 191 -0.37 -2.67 28.48
CA ASP A 191 0.64 -2.09 27.61
C ASP A 191 0.78 -0.58 27.86
N ASN A 192 1.78 -0.22 28.69
CA ASN A 192 2.05 1.16 29.05
C ASN A 192 3.04 1.85 28.09
N ALA A 193 3.49 1.16 27.04
CA ALA A 193 4.45 1.68 26.07
C ALA A 193 3.79 2.54 24.96
N PHE A 194 2.45 2.58 24.92
CA PHE A 194 1.71 3.42 23.98
C PHE A 194 1.55 4.84 24.53
N PRO A 195 1.78 5.90 23.73
CA PRO A 195 2.16 5.89 22.32
C PRO A 195 3.63 5.47 22.10
N TYR A 196 3.87 4.62 21.09
CA TYR A 196 5.21 4.14 20.78
C TYR A 196 6.01 5.20 20.00
N PRO A 197 7.32 5.34 20.27
CA PRO A 197 8.18 6.25 19.51
C PRO A 197 8.33 5.77 18.05
N MET A 198 8.31 6.74 17.13
CA MET A 198 8.46 6.50 15.70
C MET A 198 9.51 7.46 15.12
N LEU A 199 10.53 6.90 14.47
CA LEU A 199 11.51 7.71 13.76
C LEU A 199 10.93 8.16 12.41
N VAL A 200 10.74 9.46 12.25
CA VAL A 200 10.31 10.05 10.98
C VAL A 200 11.54 10.44 10.15
N ILE A 201 11.65 9.91 8.94
CA ILE A 201 12.75 10.21 8.01
C ILE A 201 12.25 11.22 6.97
N SER A 202 12.87 12.39 6.92
CA SER A 202 12.47 13.50 6.05
C SER A 202 12.34 13.12 4.57
N GLU A 203 11.33 13.68 3.89
CA GLU A 203 11.16 13.61 2.44
C GLU A 203 11.60 14.91 1.74
N ALA A 204 12.32 15.79 2.43
CA ALA A 204 12.85 17.02 1.82
C ALA A 204 13.91 16.69 0.75
N ASP A 205 14.02 17.58 -0.24
CA ASP A 205 15.00 17.43 -1.32
C ASP A 205 16.42 17.28 -0.78
N GLY A 206 17.18 16.37 -1.38
CA GLY A 206 18.56 16.07 -0.99
C GLY A 206 18.70 15.19 0.27
N GLN A 207 17.61 14.83 0.95
CA GLN A 207 17.67 13.94 2.10
C GLN A 207 17.77 12.47 1.68
N ASN A 208 18.78 11.77 2.20
CA ASN A 208 18.87 10.32 2.05
C ASN A 208 17.77 9.62 2.85
N ASN A 209 16.88 8.92 2.15
CA ASN A 209 15.74 8.24 2.73
C ASN A 209 15.53 6.88 2.05
N THR A 210 15.63 5.79 2.80
CA THR A 210 15.40 4.43 2.27
C THR A 210 13.91 4.09 2.09
N LEU A 211 13.01 4.91 2.65
CA LEU A 211 11.56 4.73 2.60
C LEU A 211 10.88 5.62 1.53
N GLN A 212 11.62 6.51 0.87
CA GLN A 212 11.12 7.36 -0.20
C GLN A 212 12.24 7.68 -1.21
N HIS A 213 12.00 7.44 -2.50
CA HIS A 213 12.96 7.78 -3.56
C HIS A 213 12.98 9.30 -3.79
N ILE A 214 14.18 9.90 -3.77
CA ILE A 214 14.37 11.37 -3.87
C ILE A 214 15.68 11.71 -4.57
N THR A 215 16.79 11.10 -4.15
CA THR A 215 18.14 11.63 -4.43
C THR A 215 18.78 11.13 -5.74
N CYS A 216 18.15 10.21 -6.47
CA CYS A 216 18.69 9.69 -7.74
C CYS A 216 18.30 10.58 -8.93
N THR A 217 19.13 11.58 -9.26
CA THR A 217 18.83 12.61 -10.27
C THR A 217 18.38 12.07 -11.62
N ASN A 218 19.12 11.11 -12.20
CA ASN A 218 18.78 10.54 -13.52
C ASN A 218 17.50 9.69 -13.50
N PHE A 219 17.10 9.15 -12.33
CA PHE A 219 15.81 8.48 -12.18
C PHE A 219 14.68 9.51 -12.10
N GLU A 220 14.81 10.54 -11.25
CA GLU A 220 13.77 11.56 -11.05
C GLU A 220 13.52 12.41 -12.30
N ASN A 221 14.60 12.79 -13.00
CA ASN A 221 14.55 13.62 -14.21
C ASN A 221 14.51 12.80 -15.52
N GLY A 222 14.56 11.47 -15.41
CA GLY A 222 14.56 10.56 -16.54
C GLY A 222 13.22 10.47 -17.28
N PRO A 223 13.17 9.69 -18.38
CA PRO A 223 11.94 9.45 -19.12
C PRO A 223 10.85 8.86 -18.22
N LYS A 224 9.62 9.34 -18.40
CA LYS A 224 8.44 8.85 -17.66
C LYS A 224 7.90 7.55 -18.28
N TYR A 225 8.73 6.50 -18.29
CA TYR A 225 8.42 5.20 -18.93
C TYR A 225 7.06 4.63 -18.51
N GLY A 226 6.72 4.71 -17.21
CA GLY A 226 5.41 4.28 -16.71
C GLY A 226 4.23 5.00 -17.37
N ALA A 227 4.32 6.31 -17.57
CA ALA A 227 3.30 7.08 -18.27
C ALA A 227 3.23 6.76 -19.77
N ILE A 228 4.40 6.55 -20.41
CA ILE A 228 4.50 6.19 -21.83
C ILE A 228 3.81 4.84 -22.10
N GLU A 229 4.19 3.80 -21.37
CA GLU A 229 3.69 2.44 -21.64
C GLU A 229 2.23 2.27 -21.23
N SER A 230 1.82 2.87 -20.10
CA SER A 230 0.41 2.83 -19.70
C SER A 230 -0.49 3.63 -20.66
N LYS A 231 -0.03 4.76 -21.22
CA LYS A 231 -0.77 5.51 -22.26
C LYS A 231 -0.94 4.70 -23.55
N LYS A 232 0.10 3.97 -24.00
CA LYS A 232 -0.02 3.06 -25.15
C LYS A 232 -1.06 1.97 -24.92
N TRP A 233 -1.16 1.46 -23.69
CA TRP A 233 -2.18 0.49 -23.32
C TRP A 233 -3.58 1.11 -23.26
N ALA A 234 -3.73 2.29 -22.63
CA ALA A 234 -5.01 3.01 -22.58
C ALA A 234 -5.58 3.30 -23.97
N ALA A 235 -4.73 3.63 -24.94
CA ALA A 235 -5.14 3.82 -26.33
C ALA A 235 -5.76 2.57 -26.99
N GLN A 236 -5.61 1.38 -26.41
CA GLN A 236 -6.20 0.14 -26.91
C GLN A 236 -7.55 -0.17 -26.28
N PHE A 237 -7.69 -0.03 -24.96
CA PHE A 237 -8.89 -0.49 -24.24
C PHE A 237 -9.90 0.62 -23.89
N VAL A 238 -9.47 1.88 -23.82
CA VAL A 238 -10.36 3.01 -23.47
C VAL A 238 -11.26 3.47 -24.64
N PRO A 239 -10.83 3.47 -25.91
CA PRO A 239 -11.69 3.92 -27.02
C PRO A 239 -13.08 3.24 -27.10
N PRO A 240 -13.23 1.91 -26.99
CA PRO A 240 -14.55 1.29 -26.99
C PRO A 240 -15.41 1.69 -25.78
N ILE A 241 -14.80 1.92 -24.62
CA ILE A 241 -15.48 2.41 -23.42
C ILE A 241 -15.98 3.85 -23.64
N ALA A 242 -15.13 4.71 -24.19
CA ALA A 242 -15.46 6.09 -24.49
C ALA A 242 -16.62 6.17 -25.49
N LYS A 243 -16.58 5.38 -26.56
CA LYS A 243 -17.68 5.28 -27.53
C LYS A 243 -18.99 4.91 -26.85
N ARG A 244 -18.99 3.91 -25.96
CA ARG A 244 -20.19 3.50 -25.20
C ARG A 244 -20.71 4.62 -24.30
N ILE A 245 -19.87 5.17 -23.43
CA ILE A 245 -20.28 6.21 -22.46
C ILE A 245 -20.78 7.46 -23.18
N ASN A 246 -20.08 7.91 -24.23
CA ASN A 246 -20.49 9.08 -25.01
C ASN A 246 -21.83 8.87 -25.71
N THR A 247 -22.07 7.67 -26.26
CA THR A 247 -23.35 7.30 -26.88
C THR A 247 -24.49 7.23 -25.86
N ASP A 248 -24.23 6.59 -24.71
CA ASP A 248 -25.22 6.35 -23.66
C ASP A 248 -25.66 7.66 -22.98
N LEU A 249 -24.75 8.63 -22.83
CA LEU A 249 -25.02 9.93 -22.20
C LEU A 249 -25.33 11.05 -23.19
N GLY A 250 -25.04 10.86 -24.48
CA GLY A 250 -25.10 11.93 -25.49
C GLY A 250 -24.06 13.03 -25.24
N THR A 251 -22.88 12.66 -24.76
CA THR A 251 -21.76 13.56 -24.41
C THR A 251 -20.55 13.32 -25.32
N ASN A 252 -19.46 14.07 -25.13
CA ASN A 252 -18.22 13.93 -25.89
C ASN A 252 -16.98 14.00 -24.98
N LEU A 253 -16.89 13.07 -24.02
CA LEU A 253 -15.70 12.95 -23.16
C LEU A 253 -14.53 12.37 -23.95
N ASN A 254 -13.34 12.91 -23.72
CA ASN A 254 -12.11 12.36 -24.28
C ASN A 254 -11.65 11.09 -23.53
N LEU A 255 -10.62 10.41 -24.02
CA LEU A 255 -10.13 9.15 -23.44
C LEU A 255 -9.62 9.33 -21.99
N GLU A 256 -8.96 10.44 -21.67
CA GLU A 256 -8.44 10.69 -20.32
C GLU A 256 -9.58 10.95 -19.33
N GLN A 257 -10.62 11.67 -19.74
CA GLN A 257 -11.83 11.90 -18.97
C GLN A 257 -12.60 10.59 -18.71
N VAL A 258 -12.69 9.70 -19.71
CA VAL A 258 -13.32 8.38 -19.54
C VAL A 258 -12.51 7.50 -18.58
N HIS A 259 -11.17 7.54 -18.67
CA HIS A 259 -10.32 6.87 -17.68
C HIS A 259 -10.48 7.47 -16.28
N ALA A 260 -10.66 8.79 -16.14
CA ALA A 260 -10.96 9.43 -14.87
C ALA A 260 -12.27 8.92 -14.24
N LEU A 261 -13.29 8.60 -15.04
CA LEU A 261 -14.50 7.95 -14.53
C LEU A 261 -14.22 6.54 -13.96
N MET A 262 -13.22 5.83 -14.49
CA MET A 262 -12.74 4.57 -13.90
C MET A 262 -12.00 4.82 -12.60
N ASP A 263 -11.14 5.85 -12.52
CA ASP A 263 -10.43 6.22 -11.28
C ASP A 263 -11.40 6.59 -10.15
N LEU A 264 -12.53 7.23 -10.46
CA LEU A 264 -13.52 7.61 -9.46
C LEU A 264 -14.18 6.42 -8.76
N CYS A 265 -14.21 5.23 -9.37
CA CYS A 265 -14.72 4.03 -8.71
C CYS A 265 -13.97 3.67 -7.41
N PRO A 266 -12.64 3.41 -7.41
CA PRO A 266 -11.91 3.14 -6.18
C PRO A 266 -11.92 4.33 -5.21
N PHE A 267 -11.72 5.56 -5.69
CA PHE A 267 -11.61 6.72 -4.81
C PHE A 267 -12.92 7.05 -4.08
N GLU A 268 -14.06 7.00 -4.76
CA GLU A 268 -15.36 7.17 -4.10
C GLU A 268 -15.72 5.98 -3.19
N THR A 269 -15.22 4.77 -3.51
CA THR A 269 -15.46 3.60 -2.66
C THR A 269 -14.72 3.73 -1.32
N VAL A 270 -13.46 4.19 -1.33
CA VAL A 270 -12.65 4.31 -0.11
C VAL A 270 -12.90 5.62 0.66
N ASP A 271 -13.62 6.58 0.08
CA ASP A 271 -14.13 7.76 0.80
C ASP A 271 -15.27 7.37 1.76
N ASP A 272 -16.08 6.37 1.39
CA ASP A 272 -17.06 5.81 2.31
C ASP A 272 -16.34 5.07 3.47
N PRO A 273 -16.63 5.39 4.75
CA PRO A 273 -15.93 4.79 5.89
C PRO A 273 -16.06 3.26 5.99
N GLN A 274 -17.08 2.66 5.36
CA GLN A 274 -17.28 1.21 5.31
C GLN A 274 -16.78 0.60 4.00
N GLY A 275 -16.17 1.40 3.12
CA GLY A 275 -15.74 0.95 1.80
C GLY A 275 -16.92 0.61 0.91
N LYS A 276 -18.06 1.32 1.00
CA LYS A 276 -19.24 1.03 0.19
C LYS A 276 -18.95 1.24 -1.29
N PHE A 277 -19.23 0.21 -2.08
CA PHE A 277 -18.93 0.17 -3.51
C PHE A 277 -19.59 1.33 -4.28
N SER A 278 -18.77 2.10 -4.99
CA SER A 278 -19.19 3.29 -5.73
C SER A 278 -20.07 2.96 -6.95
N PRO A 279 -21.12 3.75 -7.25
CA PRO A 279 -21.91 3.59 -8.48
C PRO A 279 -21.09 3.75 -9.77
N PHE A 280 -19.97 4.48 -9.75
CA PHE A 280 -19.04 4.57 -10.88
C PHE A 280 -18.53 3.21 -11.31
N CYS A 281 -18.38 2.29 -10.36
CA CYS A 281 -17.86 0.95 -10.63
C CYS A 281 -18.75 0.15 -11.60
N ASN A 282 -20.07 0.41 -11.55
CA ASN A 282 -21.07 -0.26 -12.38
C ASN A 282 -21.17 0.29 -13.81
N LEU A 283 -20.40 1.33 -14.14
CA LEU A 283 -20.32 1.86 -15.51
C LEU A 283 -19.43 1.02 -16.43
N PHE A 284 -18.63 0.13 -15.84
CA PHE A 284 -17.58 -0.63 -16.51
C PHE A 284 -17.77 -2.13 -16.31
N THR A 285 -17.34 -2.90 -17.30
CA THR A 285 -17.44 -4.37 -17.26
C THR A 285 -16.25 -5.00 -16.54
N GLN A 286 -16.39 -6.27 -16.18
CA GLN A 286 -15.30 -7.02 -15.55
C GLN A 286 -14.02 -7.06 -16.40
N ALA A 287 -14.15 -7.22 -17.73
CA ALA A 287 -13.00 -7.23 -18.64
C ALA A 287 -12.30 -5.86 -18.72
N GLU A 288 -13.06 -4.77 -18.58
CA GLU A 288 -12.52 -3.42 -18.53
C GLU A 288 -11.76 -3.17 -17.21
N TRP A 289 -12.25 -3.72 -16.10
CA TRP A 289 -11.51 -3.69 -14.83
C TRP A 289 -10.21 -4.47 -14.89
N VAL A 290 -10.18 -5.64 -15.53
CA VAL A 290 -8.91 -6.36 -15.77
C VAL A 290 -7.94 -5.52 -16.60
N SER A 291 -8.45 -4.80 -17.60
CA SER A 291 -7.63 -3.91 -18.44
C SER A 291 -7.11 -2.69 -17.68
N PHE A 292 -7.91 -2.14 -16.77
CA PHE A 292 -7.53 -1.07 -15.84
C PHE A 292 -6.48 -1.54 -14.82
N SER A 293 -6.65 -2.73 -14.23
CA SER A 293 -5.66 -3.35 -13.36
C SER A 293 -4.30 -3.48 -14.06
N TYR A 294 -4.33 -3.91 -15.33
CA TYR A 294 -3.13 -4.04 -16.14
C TYR A 294 -2.51 -2.68 -16.51
N TYR A 295 -3.32 -1.64 -16.76
CA TYR A 295 -2.84 -0.26 -16.93
C TYR A 295 -1.95 0.17 -15.75
N TYR A 296 -2.43 0.01 -14.51
CA TYR A 296 -1.66 0.37 -13.32
C TYR A 296 -0.47 -0.55 -13.07
N THR A 297 -0.57 -1.82 -13.48
CA THR A 297 0.56 -2.76 -13.43
C THR A 297 1.68 -2.30 -14.36
N LEU A 298 1.37 -1.90 -15.59
CA LEU A 298 2.32 -1.29 -16.52
C LEU A 298 2.89 0.01 -15.96
N THR A 299 2.04 0.89 -15.43
CA THR A 299 2.48 2.14 -14.81
C THR A 299 3.53 1.86 -13.74
N LYS A 300 3.27 0.95 -12.79
CA LYS A 300 4.22 0.65 -11.71
C LYS A 300 5.48 -0.06 -12.20
N PHE A 301 5.33 -1.08 -13.04
CA PHE A 301 6.48 -1.85 -13.53
C PHE A 301 7.48 -0.98 -14.29
N TYR A 302 6.99 -0.09 -15.16
CA TYR A 302 7.86 0.79 -15.95
C TYR A 302 8.20 2.09 -15.23
N ASN A 303 7.46 2.54 -14.22
CA ASN A 303 7.84 3.73 -13.46
C ASN A 303 8.98 3.45 -12.49
N ILE A 304 8.87 2.38 -11.71
CA ILE A 304 9.74 2.14 -10.53
C ILE A 304 10.15 0.66 -10.39
N GLY A 305 9.48 -0.25 -11.09
CA GLY A 305 9.90 -1.65 -11.16
C GLY A 305 11.03 -1.88 -12.19
N ALA A 306 11.21 -3.14 -12.57
CA ALA A 306 12.27 -3.55 -13.50
C ALA A 306 12.12 -3.03 -14.94
N GLY A 307 10.96 -2.45 -15.29
CA GLY A 307 10.80 -1.77 -16.58
C GLY A 307 11.51 -0.40 -16.63
N ASN A 308 11.89 0.14 -15.48
CA ASN A 308 12.77 1.31 -15.39
C ASN A 308 14.22 0.85 -15.12
N PRO A 309 15.21 1.25 -15.93
CA PRO A 309 16.62 0.88 -15.71
C PRO A 309 17.17 1.21 -14.31
N LEU A 310 16.65 2.25 -13.66
CA LEU A 310 17.06 2.67 -12.31
C LEU A 310 15.98 2.41 -11.26
N GLY A 311 14.89 1.72 -11.61
CA GLY A 311 13.78 1.43 -10.71
C GLY A 311 14.19 0.58 -9.49
N PRO A 312 14.70 -0.66 -9.70
CA PRO A 312 15.15 -1.52 -8.60
C PRO A 312 16.26 -0.88 -7.76
N THR A 313 17.14 -0.08 -8.38
CA THR A 313 18.20 0.67 -7.69
C THR A 313 17.67 1.56 -6.56
N GLN A 314 16.44 2.09 -6.67
CA GLN A 314 15.85 2.92 -5.62
C GLN A 314 15.55 2.13 -4.32
N GLY A 315 15.50 0.80 -4.37
CA GLY A 315 15.24 -0.07 -3.23
C GLY A 315 16.49 -0.61 -2.53
N VAL A 316 17.69 -0.26 -3.01
CA VAL A 316 18.96 -0.85 -2.56
C VAL A 316 19.27 -0.50 -1.11
N GLY A 317 19.16 0.78 -0.72
CA GLY A 317 19.49 1.20 0.65
C GLY A 317 18.65 0.50 1.72
N TRP A 318 17.34 0.37 1.52
CA TRP A 318 16.49 -0.39 2.45
C TRP A 318 16.84 -1.88 2.46
N THR A 319 17.22 -2.45 1.30
CA THR A 319 17.66 -3.85 1.22
C THR A 319 18.93 -4.07 2.03
N ASN A 320 19.89 -3.14 1.98
CA ASN A 320 21.11 -3.19 2.79
C ASN A 320 20.82 -2.96 4.30
N GLU A 321 19.85 -2.12 4.65
CA GLU A 321 19.34 -2.04 6.03
C GLU A 321 18.70 -3.35 6.51
N LEU A 322 17.93 -4.04 5.66
CA LEU A 322 17.37 -5.35 5.98
C LEU A 322 18.48 -6.40 6.21
N ILE A 323 19.51 -6.41 5.37
CA ILE A 323 20.68 -7.31 5.55
C ILE A 323 21.27 -7.08 6.94
N ALA A 324 21.59 -5.82 7.28
CA ALA A 324 22.14 -5.44 8.58
C ALA A 324 21.30 -5.93 9.77
N ARG A 325 19.97 -5.80 9.69
CA ARG A 325 19.04 -6.28 10.73
C ARG A 325 18.98 -7.80 10.80
N LEU A 326 19.03 -8.50 9.68
CA LEU A 326 18.99 -9.97 9.64
C LEU A 326 20.28 -10.61 10.16
N THR A 327 21.43 -9.98 9.91
CA THR A 327 22.77 -10.47 10.30
C THR A 327 23.30 -9.86 11.59
N ASN A 328 22.63 -8.83 12.13
CA ASN A 328 23.10 -8.02 13.25
C ASN A 328 24.51 -7.44 13.02
N THR A 329 24.74 -6.88 11.84
CA THR A 329 25.98 -6.19 11.47
C THR A 329 25.71 -4.75 11.09
N PRO A 330 26.69 -3.84 11.18
CA PRO A 330 26.52 -2.46 10.70
C PRO A 330 26.06 -2.40 9.23
N VAL A 331 25.30 -1.37 8.89
CA VAL A 331 24.83 -1.13 7.52
C VAL A 331 26.03 -0.85 6.61
N GLN A 332 26.08 -1.53 5.47
CA GLN A 332 27.05 -1.29 4.40
C GLN A 332 26.28 -0.84 3.16
N ASP A 333 26.26 0.47 2.92
CA ASP A 333 25.54 1.07 1.80
C ASP A 333 26.13 2.45 1.47
N HIS A 334 26.01 2.84 0.20
CA HIS A 334 26.43 4.15 -0.31
C HIS A 334 25.35 4.75 -1.23
N THR A 335 24.09 4.34 -1.07
CA THR A 335 22.98 4.70 -1.95
C THR A 335 22.04 5.70 -1.27
N THR A 336 20.94 5.21 -0.70
CA THR A 336 19.85 6.01 -0.11
C THR A 336 19.86 6.00 1.42
N THR A 337 20.80 5.30 2.05
CA THR A 337 20.93 5.31 3.51
C THR A 337 21.49 6.63 4.02
N ASN A 338 21.05 7.03 5.21
CA ASN A 338 21.65 8.13 5.96
C ASN A 338 22.63 7.53 6.98
N SER A 339 23.92 7.81 6.83
CA SER A 339 24.98 7.24 7.67
C SER A 339 24.87 7.68 9.13
N THR A 340 24.42 8.92 9.41
CA THR A 340 24.18 9.41 10.78
C THR A 340 23.06 8.62 11.46
N LEU A 341 21.98 8.30 10.73
CA LEU A 341 20.87 7.51 11.29
C LEU A 341 21.25 6.04 11.49
N THR A 342 21.95 5.44 10.52
CA THR A 342 22.28 4.01 10.51
C THR A 342 23.44 3.62 11.42
N SER A 343 24.31 4.57 11.80
CA SER A 343 25.41 4.36 12.75
C SER A 343 25.03 4.57 14.22
N ASN A 344 23.84 5.12 14.51
CA ASN A 344 23.39 5.38 15.86
C ASN A 344 22.35 4.32 16.32
N PRO A 345 22.62 3.54 17.39
CA PRO A 345 21.70 2.53 17.90
C PRO A 345 20.31 3.05 18.31
N ALA A 346 20.17 4.34 18.63
CA ALA A 346 18.87 4.94 18.95
C ALA A 346 17.96 5.09 17.71
N THR A 347 18.56 5.30 16.54
CA THR A 347 17.84 5.52 15.27
C THR A 347 17.91 4.33 14.31
N PHE A 348 18.84 3.40 14.55
CA PHE A 348 18.94 2.12 13.85
C PHE A 348 19.42 1.01 14.79
N PRO A 349 18.56 0.55 15.73
CA PRO A 349 18.92 -0.52 16.65
C PRO A 349 19.10 -1.83 15.89
N LEU A 350 20.25 -2.48 16.08
CA LEU A 350 20.46 -3.88 15.73
C LEU A 350 19.96 -4.77 16.89
N HIS A 351 19.82 -6.08 16.66
CA HIS A 351 19.39 -7.08 17.65
C HIS A 351 17.93 -7.04 18.12
N LYS A 352 17.09 -6.13 17.60
CA LYS A 352 15.64 -6.26 17.84
C LYS A 352 15.06 -7.42 17.04
N LYS A 353 13.98 -7.99 17.56
CA LYS A 353 13.24 -9.07 16.90
C LYS A 353 12.13 -8.57 15.99
N LEU A 354 11.65 -7.34 16.20
CA LEU A 354 10.54 -6.76 15.46
C LEU A 354 10.89 -5.37 14.94
N TYR A 355 10.59 -5.15 13.65
CA TYR A 355 10.74 -3.85 12.97
C TYR A 355 9.49 -3.55 12.15
N ALA A 356 9.12 -2.28 12.07
CA ALA A 356 8.01 -1.81 11.25
C ALA A 356 8.36 -0.49 10.57
N ASP A 357 8.45 -0.53 9.24
CA ASP A 357 8.74 0.63 8.41
C ASP A 357 7.52 1.00 7.55
N PHE A 358 7.14 2.29 7.51
CA PHE A 358 6.03 2.82 6.73
C PHE A 358 6.53 3.66 5.54
N THR A 359 6.01 3.38 4.34
CA THR A 359 6.53 3.88 3.06
C THR A 359 5.39 4.17 2.04
N HIS A 360 5.76 4.49 0.81
CA HIS A 360 4.88 4.67 -0.35
C HIS A 360 4.87 3.42 -1.25
N ASP A 361 3.92 3.36 -2.19
CA ASP A 361 3.84 2.25 -3.15
C ASP A 361 5.07 2.14 -4.05
N ASN A 362 5.64 3.27 -4.46
CA ASN A 362 6.81 3.30 -5.33
C ASN A 362 8.02 2.66 -4.65
N SER A 363 8.42 3.15 -3.47
CA SER A 363 9.56 2.60 -2.74
C SER A 363 9.34 1.15 -2.32
N LEU A 364 8.13 0.78 -1.85
CA LEU A 364 7.78 -0.61 -1.60
C LEU A 364 8.01 -1.49 -2.85
N THR A 365 7.59 -1.00 -4.02
CA THR A 365 7.80 -1.71 -5.30
C THR A 365 9.29 -1.81 -5.65
N ALA A 366 10.04 -0.71 -5.58
CA ALA A 366 11.49 -0.70 -5.84
C ALA A 366 12.21 -1.73 -4.97
N ILE A 367 11.90 -1.76 -3.67
CA ILE A 367 12.47 -2.69 -2.69
C ILE A 367 12.17 -4.14 -3.06
N MET A 368 10.93 -4.46 -3.42
CA MET A 368 10.58 -5.83 -3.85
C MET A 368 11.38 -6.27 -5.09
N PHE A 369 11.66 -5.36 -6.03
CA PHE A 369 12.51 -5.67 -7.19
C PHE A 369 14.00 -5.72 -6.83
N ALA A 370 14.51 -4.86 -5.95
CA ALA A 370 15.88 -4.88 -5.46
C ALA A 370 16.20 -6.21 -4.73
N MET A 371 15.23 -6.74 -4.00
CA MET A 371 15.29 -8.05 -3.34
C MET A 371 15.12 -9.24 -4.30
N GLY A 372 14.88 -9.01 -5.60
CA GLY A 372 14.72 -10.08 -6.59
C GLY A 372 13.42 -10.89 -6.46
N LEU A 373 12.39 -10.36 -5.79
CA LEU A 373 11.13 -11.09 -5.54
C LEU A 373 10.28 -11.30 -6.81
N TYR A 374 10.50 -10.47 -7.83
CA TYR A 374 9.79 -10.50 -9.11
C TYR A 374 10.76 -10.59 -10.28
N GLU A 375 10.27 -11.05 -11.44
CA GLU A 375 11.06 -11.17 -12.66
C GLU A 375 11.40 -9.81 -13.26
N THR A 376 12.64 -9.66 -13.73
CA THR A 376 13.18 -8.42 -14.30
C THR A 376 13.22 -8.41 -15.83
N GLY A 377 13.18 -9.57 -16.48
CA GLY A 377 13.58 -9.73 -17.90
C GLY A 377 12.46 -9.83 -18.94
N ARG A 378 11.18 -9.66 -18.59
CA ARG A 378 10.07 -9.78 -19.57
C ARG A 378 9.28 -8.48 -19.67
N PRO A 379 9.29 -7.80 -20.84
CA PRO A 379 8.36 -6.72 -21.09
C PRO A 379 6.94 -7.22 -20.87
N LEU A 380 6.24 -6.69 -19.85
CA LEU A 380 4.90 -7.15 -19.48
C LEU A 380 3.95 -7.14 -20.69
N LEU A 381 4.16 -6.19 -21.61
CA LEU A 381 3.33 -5.96 -22.80
C LEU A 381 3.16 -7.17 -23.73
N LYS A 382 4.05 -8.17 -23.70
CA LYS A 382 3.98 -9.31 -24.63
C LYS A 382 3.29 -10.55 -24.08
N ASP A 383 3.08 -10.67 -22.77
CA ASP A 383 2.46 -11.87 -22.21
C ASP A 383 1.56 -11.56 -20.99
N LYS A 384 0.25 -11.51 -21.25
CA LYS A 384 -0.79 -11.25 -20.24
C LYS A 384 -0.92 -12.37 -19.19
N THR A 385 -0.24 -13.51 -19.37
CA THR A 385 -0.54 -14.74 -18.61
C THR A 385 0.57 -15.18 -17.65
N GLN A 386 1.76 -14.57 -17.68
CA GLN A 386 2.93 -15.10 -16.97
C GLN A 386 3.56 -14.19 -15.90
N SER A 387 3.17 -12.91 -15.79
CA SER A 387 3.76 -12.05 -14.75
C SER A 387 3.16 -12.34 -13.36
N ARG A 388 4.01 -12.77 -12.42
CA ARG A 388 3.67 -12.90 -10.99
C ARG A 388 3.46 -11.54 -10.29
N PHE A 389 3.78 -10.44 -10.97
CA PHE A 389 3.67 -9.07 -10.48
C PHE A 389 2.42 -8.39 -11.05
N SER A 390 1.58 -7.86 -10.18
CA SER A 390 0.54 -6.89 -10.53
C SER A 390 0.44 -5.81 -9.45
N ALA A 391 0.07 -4.60 -9.84
CA ALA A 391 0.01 -3.47 -8.92
C ALA A 391 -0.97 -3.71 -7.75
N SER A 392 -2.10 -4.38 -7.99
CA SER A 392 -3.08 -4.71 -6.95
C SER A 392 -2.64 -5.83 -6.01
N VAL A 393 -1.76 -6.73 -6.46
CA VAL A 393 -1.23 -7.83 -5.64
C VAL A 393 0.00 -7.40 -4.84
N SER A 394 0.83 -6.51 -5.38
CA SER A 394 2.10 -6.12 -4.76
C SER A 394 1.99 -4.86 -3.91
N ALA A 395 1.31 -3.82 -4.42
CA ALA A 395 1.26 -2.52 -3.78
C ALA A 395 -0.17 -1.90 -3.79
N PRO A 396 -1.20 -2.60 -3.27
CA PRO A 396 -2.50 -2.00 -2.95
C PRO A 396 -2.38 -0.93 -1.85
N PHE A 397 -3.45 -0.21 -1.51
CA PHE A 397 -3.50 0.58 -0.28
C PHE A 397 -3.34 -0.32 0.95
N ALA A 398 -2.63 0.14 1.97
CA ALA A 398 -2.26 -0.65 3.15
C ALA A 398 -1.53 -1.97 2.81
N ALA A 399 -0.81 -2.01 1.69
CA ALA A 399 0.04 -3.14 1.32
C ALA A 399 1.08 -3.40 2.40
N ARG A 400 1.43 -4.68 2.61
CA ARG A 400 2.51 -5.07 3.51
C ARG A 400 3.36 -6.19 2.95
N MET A 401 4.66 -6.08 3.18
CA MET A 401 5.63 -7.14 3.01
C MET A 401 6.16 -7.53 4.38
N TYR A 402 6.12 -8.83 4.71
CA TYR A 402 6.78 -9.39 5.89
C TYR A 402 8.04 -10.14 5.46
N VAL A 403 9.16 -9.82 6.09
CA VAL A 403 10.38 -10.63 6.04
C VAL A 403 10.52 -11.33 7.38
N GLU A 404 10.41 -12.66 7.36
CA GLU A 404 10.49 -13.51 8.54
C GLU A 404 11.83 -14.25 8.56
N LYS A 405 12.45 -14.33 9.74
CA LYS A 405 13.52 -15.29 10.03
C LYS A 405 13.01 -16.32 11.02
N MET A 406 13.36 -17.58 10.82
CA MET A 406 12.85 -18.67 11.65
C MET A 406 13.88 -19.77 11.87
N ARG A 407 13.76 -20.44 13.01
CA ARG A 407 14.48 -21.68 13.35
C ARG A 407 13.51 -22.85 13.31
N CYS A 408 13.93 -23.98 12.77
CA CYS A 408 13.12 -25.18 12.67
C CYS A 408 13.81 -26.37 13.35
N LYS A 409 13.03 -27.25 13.99
CA LYS A 409 13.53 -28.49 14.60
C LYS A 409 14.32 -29.33 13.59
N GLY A 410 15.39 -29.98 14.05
CA GLY A 410 16.27 -30.81 13.21
C GLY A 410 17.30 -30.02 12.39
N LYS A 411 17.36 -28.70 12.55
CA LYS A 411 18.42 -27.83 11.99
C LYS A 411 19.31 -27.31 13.12
N LYS A 412 20.59 -27.03 12.84
CA LYS A 412 21.47 -26.44 13.85
C LYS A 412 20.94 -25.04 14.21
N PRO A 413 21.19 -24.53 15.42
CA PRO A 413 20.79 -23.17 15.78
C PRO A 413 21.32 -22.10 14.80
N SER A 414 22.47 -22.33 14.17
CA SER A 414 23.04 -21.47 13.12
C SER A 414 22.23 -21.42 11.81
N ASP A 415 21.34 -22.39 11.59
CA ASP A 415 20.67 -22.62 10.32
C ASP A 415 19.30 -21.91 10.29
N GLU A 416 19.32 -20.59 10.45
CA GLU A 416 18.11 -19.77 10.31
C GLU A 416 17.64 -19.74 8.85
N LEU A 417 16.32 -19.79 8.66
CA LEU A 417 15.66 -19.71 7.36
C LEU A 417 14.95 -18.37 7.21
N VAL A 418 14.99 -17.78 6.02
CA VAL A 418 14.28 -16.55 5.66
C VAL A 418 13.08 -16.87 4.78
N ARG A 419 11.94 -16.23 5.05
CA ARG A 419 10.72 -16.29 4.24
C ARG A 419 10.19 -14.88 3.99
N VAL A 420 9.65 -14.64 2.80
CA VAL A 420 9.00 -13.36 2.47
C VAL A 420 7.52 -13.59 2.13
N LEU A 421 6.65 -12.79 2.77
CA LEU A 421 5.23 -12.73 2.50
C LEU A 421 4.90 -11.36 1.91
N VAL A 422 4.21 -11.29 0.78
CA VAL A 422 3.68 -10.04 0.22
C VAL A 422 2.16 -10.13 0.21
N ASN A 423 1.50 -9.31 1.03
CA ASN A 423 0.05 -9.33 1.22
C ASN A 423 -0.48 -10.76 1.50
N ASP A 424 0.17 -11.43 2.45
CA ASP A 424 -0.02 -12.84 2.88
C ASP A 424 0.36 -13.92 1.87
N ARG A 425 0.72 -13.56 0.64
CA ARG A 425 1.23 -14.54 -0.32
C ARG A 425 2.69 -14.83 -0.03
N VAL A 426 3.00 -16.12 0.16
CA VAL A 426 4.40 -16.56 0.18
C VAL A 426 4.98 -16.32 -1.20
N VAL A 427 6.03 -15.49 -1.27
CA VAL A 427 6.79 -15.26 -2.49
C VAL A 427 8.05 -16.13 -2.40
N PRO A 428 8.15 -17.23 -3.17
CA PRO A 428 9.33 -18.09 -3.13
C PRO A 428 10.58 -17.29 -3.46
N LEU A 429 11.56 -17.33 -2.55
CA LEU A 429 12.84 -16.69 -2.75
C LEU A 429 13.57 -17.33 -3.95
N ARG A 430 14.42 -16.55 -4.62
CA ARG A 430 15.10 -16.95 -5.86
C ARG A 430 16.61 -16.82 -5.67
N ASN A 431 17.36 -17.56 -6.48
CA ASN A 431 18.83 -17.50 -6.51
C ASN A 431 19.53 -17.85 -5.18
N CYS A 432 18.83 -18.49 -4.23
CA CYS A 432 19.38 -18.89 -2.92
C CYS A 432 19.08 -20.36 -2.56
N GLY A 433 18.56 -21.16 -3.51
CA GLY A 433 18.20 -22.56 -3.29
C GLY A 433 16.96 -22.73 -2.41
N ALA A 434 15.86 -22.03 -2.73
CA ALA A 434 14.65 -22.04 -1.91
C ALA A 434 14.03 -23.44 -1.79
N ASP A 435 13.57 -23.78 -0.58
CA ASP A 435 12.85 -25.02 -0.32
C ASP A 435 11.40 -24.98 -0.84
N GLN A 436 10.68 -26.10 -0.70
CA GLN A 436 9.29 -26.23 -1.13
C GLN A 436 8.31 -25.27 -0.41
N LEU A 437 8.73 -24.68 0.71
CA LEU A 437 7.98 -23.67 1.46
C LEU A 437 8.41 -22.23 1.11
N GLY A 438 9.26 -22.06 0.09
CA GLY A 438 9.70 -20.78 -0.43
C GLY A 438 10.80 -20.11 0.39
N ARG A 439 11.51 -20.86 1.24
CA ARG A 439 12.49 -20.33 2.21
C ARG A 439 13.92 -20.64 1.79
N CYS A 440 14.86 -19.74 2.12
CA CYS A 440 16.30 -19.97 1.95
C CYS A 440 17.00 -19.92 3.30
N SER A 441 18.19 -20.52 3.42
CA SER A 441 19.06 -20.22 4.57
C SER A 441 19.38 -18.73 4.61
N LEU A 442 19.61 -18.19 5.81
CA LEU A 442 19.97 -16.78 5.98
C LEU A 442 21.19 -16.41 5.13
N GLY A 443 22.25 -17.23 5.17
CA GLY A 443 23.47 -17.00 4.39
C GLY A 443 23.20 -16.92 2.89
N ASN A 444 22.52 -17.92 2.32
CA ASN A 444 22.21 -17.94 0.88
C ASN A 444 21.25 -16.81 0.49
N PHE A 445 20.32 -16.43 1.36
CA PHE A 445 19.44 -15.30 1.10
C PHE A 445 20.24 -13.99 1.02
N VAL A 446 21.13 -13.73 1.99
CA VAL A 446 21.99 -12.54 1.97
C VAL A 446 22.89 -12.55 0.73
N GLU A 447 23.53 -13.67 0.40
CA GLU A 447 24.36 -13.79 -0.81
C GLU A 447 23.57 -13.54 -2.10
N SER A 448 22.29 -13.95 -2.15
CA SER A 448 21.44 -13.70 -3.32
C SER A 448 21.09 -12.22 -3.52
N LEU A 449 21.31 -11.36 -2.52
CA LEU A 449 21.09 -9.92 -2.57
C LEU A 449 22.32 -9.16 -3.13
N GLY A 450 23.19 -9.84 -3.87
CA GLY A 450 24.41 -9.25 -4.45
C GLY A 450 24.18 -7.98 -5.28
N PHE A 451 23.02 -7.82 -5.93
CA PHE A 451 22.65 -6.56 -6.60
C PHE A 451 22.59 -5.38 -5.63
N ALA A 452 21.96 -5.53 -4.47
CA ALA A 452 21.88 -4.47 -3.46
C ALA A 452 23.23 -4.25 -2.76
N GLN A 453 23.94 -5.33 -2.42
CA GLN A 453 25.23 -5.24 -1.71
C GLN A 453 26.30 -4.47 -2.50
N ARG A 454 26.26 -4.53 -3.84
CA ARG A 454 27.16 -3.76 -4.72
C ARG A 454 26.68 -2.36 -5.08
N GLY A 455 25.60 -1.87 -4.45
CA GLY A 455 25.03 -0.53 -4.72
C GLY A 455 24.09 -0.47 -5.92
N GLY A 456 23.65 -1.61 -6.47
CA GLY A 456 22.79 -1.65 -7.65
C GLY A 456 23.44 -1.00 -8.87
N ASP A 457 22.70 -0.08 -9.49
CA ASP A 457 23.19 0.83 -10.54
C ASP A 457 23.19 2.30 -10.04
N TRP A 458 23.51 2.53 -8.76
CA TRP A 458 23.45 3.86 -8.14
C TRP A 458 24.45 4.86 -8.75
N ASP A 459 25.58 4.38 -9.26
CA ASP A 459 26.54 5.16 -10.04
C ASP A 459 25.90 5.89 -11.24
N LYS A 460 24.88 5.26 -11.86
CA LYS A 460 24.14 5.83 -12.98
C LYS A 460 23.13 6.90 -12.57
N CYS A 461 22.92 7.16 -11.28
CA CYS A 461 22.05 8.25 -10.81
C CYS A 461 22.62 9.63 -11.15
N PHE A 462 23.94 9.76 -11.26
CA PHE A 462 24.64 11.04 -11.41
C PHE A 462 25.58 11.09 -12.61
N SER A 463 25.74 9.99 -13.34
CA SER A 463 26.56 9.99 -14.55
C SER A 463 25.97 10.92 -15.61
N THR A 464 26.83 11.70 -16.24
CA THR A 464 26.46 12.42 -17.46
C THR A 464 26.29 11.37 -18.56
N LYS A 465 25.20 11.44 -19.33
CA LYS A 465 25.08 10.61 -20.53
C LYS A 465 26.30 10.91 -21.41
N SER A 466 27.16 9.93 -21.66
CA SER A 466 28.07 10.01 -22.80
C SER A 466 27.20 10.23 -24.03
N LYS A 467 27.44 11.35 -24.72
CA LYS A 467 26.68 11.76 -25.92
C LYS A 467 26.63 10.65 -26.96
#